data_AF-A0A968WQ14-F1
#
_entry.id   AF-A0A968WQ14-F1
#
_cell.length_a   1.000
_cell.length_b   1.000
_cell.length_c   1.000
_cell.angle_alpha   90.00
_cell.angle_beta   90.00
_cell.angle_gamma   90.00
#
_symmetry.space_group_name_H-M   'P 1'
#
loop_
_entity.id
_entity.type
_entity.pdbx_description
1 polymer ?
#
loop_
_entity_poly.entity_id
_entity_poly.type
_entity_poly.pdbx_seq_one_letter_code
_entity_poly.pdbx_strand_id
1 'polypeptide(L)'
;MRPRLEKLTIRGFKTIHELASFELGALTVLIGPNGAGKTNLISFFRLLSWSLAAPGQLQRYVASEGGGSAILHDGPTRTREIECVLSLRTEAGLNEY
;
A
#
# COMPACT_ATOMS: atom_id res chain seq x y z
N MET A 1 -6.74 -23.94 2.38
CA MET A 1 -7.24 -22.58 2.07
C MET A 1 -6.09 -21.74 1.54
N ARG A 2 -6.23 -21.08 0.38
CA ARG A 2 -5.20 -20.12 -0.07
C ARG A 2 -5.28 -18.86 0.80
N PRO A 3 -4.14 -18.31 1.28
CA PRO A 3 -4.14 -17.05 2.00
C PRO A 3 -4.83 -15.94 1.20
N ARG A 4 -5.64 -15.11 1.86
CA ARG A 4 -6.30 -13.96 1.24
C ARG A 4 -6.13 -12.72 2.10
N LEU A 5 -5.85 -11.59 1.44
CA LEU A 5 -5.91 -10.27 2.04
C LEU A 5 -7.38 -9.88 2.23
N GLU A 6 -7.81 -9.70 3.47
CA GLU A 6 -9.18 -9.35 3.82
C GLU A 6 -9.34 -7.86 4.08
N LYS A 7 -8.36 -7.25 4.75
CA LYS A 7 -8.36 -5.83 5.06
C LYS A 7 -7.00 -5.21 4.82
N LEU A 8 -7.04 -3.96 4.40
CA LEU A 8 -5.87 -3.16 4.11
C LEU A 8 -6.06 -1.77 4.71
N THR A 9 -5.11 -1.35 5.53
CA THR A 9 -4.95 0.05 5.92
C THR A 9 -3.70 0.61 5.26
N ILE A 10 -3.78 1.81 4.68
CA ILE A 10 -2.64 2.57 4.14
C ILE A 10 -2.76 4.00 4.62
N ARG A 11 -1.65 4.59 5.08
CA ARG A 11 -1.56 6.03 5.36
C ARG A 11 -0.31 6.62 4.74
N GLY A 12 -0.42 7.85 4.28
CA GLY A 12 0.74 8.64 3.87
C GLY A 12 1.36 8.26 2.51
N PHE A 13 0.64 7.59 1.61
CA PHE A 13 1.19 7.12 0.32
C PHE A 13 0.59 7.85 -0.88
N LYS A 14 1.42 8.60 -1.63
CA LYS A 14 1.04 9.34 -2.85
C LYS A 14 -0.23 10.17 -2.62
N THR A 15 -1.32 9.92 -3.34
CA THR A 15 -2.59 10.65 -3.14
C THR A 15 -3.45 10.05 -2.02
N ILE A 16 -3.04 8.95 -1.41
CA ILE A 16 -3.76 8.29 -0.31
C ILE A 16 -3.26 8.89 0.99
N HIS A 17 -4.00 9.87 1.50
CA HIS A 17 -3.82 10.38 2.86
C HIS A 17 -4.07 9.26 3.87
N GLU A 18 -5.27 8.65 3.81
CA GLU A 18 -5.69 7.54 4.63
C GLU A 18 -6.70 6.67 3.88
N LEU A 19 -6.49 5.37 3.94
CA LEU A 19 -7.42 4.32 3.57
C LEU A 19 -7.48 3.37 4.76
N ALA A 20 -8.55 3.38 5.55
CA ALA A 20 -8.64 2.64 6.81
C ALA A 20 -9.52 1.39 6.65
N SER A 21 -8.99 0.23 7.07
CA SER A 21 -9.71 -1.04 7.13
C SER A 21 -10.47 -1.40 5.84
N PHE A 22 -9.88 -1.10 4.68
CA PHE A 22 -10.50 -1.33 3.38
C PHE A 22 -10.67 -2.83 3.13
N GLU A 23 -11.92 -3.25 3.00
CA GLU A 23 -12.27 -4.66 2.81
C GLU A 23 -12.03 -5.12 1.38
N LEU A 24 -11.35 -6.25 1.25
CA LEU A 24 -10.98 -6.87 -0.01
C LEU A 24 -11.69 -8.21 -0.15
N GLY A 25 -12.48 -8.34 -1.21
CA GLY A 25 -13.13 -9.59 -1.59
C GLY A 25 -12.25 -10.46 -2.48
N ALA A 26 -12.71 -11.68 -2.77
CA ALA A 26 -12.08 -12.56 -3.77
C ALA A 26 -12.00 -11.90 -5.17
N LEU A 27 -12.91 -10.98 -5.45
CA LEU A 27 -12.86 -10.01 -6.53
C LEU A 27 -13.10 -8.62 -5.94
N THR A 28 -12.21 -7.68 -6.22
CA THR A 28 -12.38 -6.28 -5.83
C THR A 28 -12.29 -5.41 -7.07
N VAL A 29 -13.33 -4.59 -7.31
CA VAL A 29 -13.40 -3.66 -8.44
C VAL A 29 -13.30 -2.25 -7.90
N LEU A 30 -12.29 -1.50 -8.38
CA LEU A 30 -12.07 -0.11 -7.97
C LEU A 30 -12.80 0.83 -8.92
N ILE A 31 -13.83 1.53 -8.43
CA ILE A 31 -14.65 2.46 -9.20
C ILE A 31 -14.49 3.87 -8.64
N GLY A 32 -14.32 4.87 -9.52
CA GLY A 32 -14.20 6.27 -9.15
C GLY A 32 -13.66 7.13 -10.29
N PRO A 33 -13.70 8.47 -10.18
CA PRO A 33 -13.21 9.38 -11.21
C PRO A 33 -11.69 9.28 -11.41
N ASN A 34 -11.20 9.89 -12.50
CA ASN A 34 -9.76 10.07 -12.70
C ASN A 34 -9.17 10.89 -11.56
N GLY A 35 -7.98 10.50 -11.07
CA GLY A 35 -7.36 11.14 -9.93
C GLY A 35 -7.85 10.68 -8.55
N ALA A 36 -8.89 9.83 -8.45
CA ALA A 36 -9.40 9.31 -7.16
C ALA A 36 -8.43 8.37 -6.40
N GLY A 37 -7.19 8.20 -6.85
CA GLY A 37 -6.20 7.34 -6.18
C GLY A 37 -6.24 5.86 -6.56
N LYS A 38 -7.10 5.42 -7.49
CA LYS A 38 -7.20 4.02 -7.93
C LYS A 38 -5.85 3.41 -8.36
N THR A 39 -5.12 4.09 -9.24
CA THR A 39 -3.79 3.65 -9.69
C THR A 39 -2.79 3.66 -8.54
N ASN A 40 -2.89 4.61 -7.60
CA ASN A 40 -2.00 4.66 -6.44
C ASN A 40 -2.25 3.48 -5.50
N LEU A 41 -3.49 3.02 -5.31
CA LEU A 41 -3.75 1.79 -4.55
C LEU A 41 -3.05 0.58 -5.19
N ILE A 42 -3.04 0.47 -6.52
CA ILE A 42 -2.29 -0.59 -7.21
C ILE A 42 -0.77 -0.40 -7.07
N SER A 43 -0.27 0.84 -7.18
CA SER A 43 1.15 1.16 -6.97
C SER A 43 1.63 0.83 -5.55
N PHE A 44 0.76 0.93 -4.55
CA PHE A 44 1.11 0.55 -3.17
C PHE A 44 1.54 -0.92 -3.08
N PHE A 45 0.84 -1.84 -3.76
CA PHE A 45 1.25 -3.25 -3.78
C PHE A 45 2.60 -3.46 -4.47
N ARG A 46 2.97 -2.60 -5.43
CA ARG A 46 4.31 -2.62 -6.04
C ARG A 46 5.35 -2.14 -5.03
N LEU A 47 5.11 -1.04 -4.31
CA LEU A 47 6.00 -0.61 -3.21
C LEU A 47 6.19 -1.75 -2.21
N LEU A 48 5.10 -2.39 -1.77
CA LEU A 48 5.13 -3.48 -0.81
C LEU A 48 5.96 -4.67 -1.33
N SER A 49 5.79 -5.08 -2.59
CA SER A 49 6.57 -6.19 -3.16
C SER A 49 8.07 -5.91 -3.19
N TRP A 50 8.47 -4.66 -3.43
CA TRP A 50 9.88 -4.24 -3.38
C TRP A 50 10.40 -4.10 -1.94
N SER A 51 9.54 -3.75 -1.00
CA SER A 51 9.87 -3.65 0.44
C SER A 51 10.14 -5.02 1.07
N LEU A 52 9.39 -6.03 0.62
CA LEU A 52 9.52 -7.42 1.08
C LEU A 52 10.59 -8.23 0.32
N ALA A 53 11.23 -7.62 -0.69
CA ALA A 53 12.31 -8.24 -1.43
C ALA A 53 13.63 -8.21 -0.64
N ALA A 54 14.74 -8.57 -1.29
CA ALA A 54 16.06 -8.51 -0.68
C ALA A 54 16.40 -7.10 -0.16
N PRO A 55 17.24 -6.97 0.89
CA PRO A 55 17.68 -5.68 1.40
C PRO A 55 18.22 -4.74 0.30
N GLY A 56 17.90 -3.46 0.37
CA GLY A 56 18.31 -2.45 -0.62
C GLY A 56 17.33 -2.25 -1.78
N GLN A 57 16.37 -3.16 -1.99
CA GLN A 57 15.40 -3.06 -3.08
C GLN A 57 14.41 -1.91 -2.87
N LEU A 58 13.96 -1.67 -1.63
CA LEU A 58 13.09 -0.53 -1.32
C LEU A 58 13.75 0.81 -1.70
N GLN A 59 15.02 0.99 -1.35
CA GLN A 59 15.77 2.22 -1.66
C GLN A 59 15.88 2.43 -3.18
N ARG A 60 16.13 1.36 -3.94
CA ARG A 60 16.16 1.40 -5.41
C ARG A 60 14.79 1.77 -5.99
N TYR A 61 13.71 1.18 -5.48
CA TYR A 61 12.36 1.51 -5.90
C TYR A 61 12.04 2.99 -5.63
N VAL A 62 12.31 3.46 -4.41
CA VAL A 62 12.12 4.86 -4.02
C VAL A 62 12.90 5.80 -4.92
N ALA A 63 14.17 5.51 -5.19
CA ALA A 63 14.98 6.30 -6.10
C ALA A 63 14.40 6.34 -7.53
N SER A 64 13.92 5.19 -8.04
CA SER A 64 13.34 5.10 -9.39
C SER A 64 12.01 5.84 -9.56
N GLU A 65 11.26 6.02 -8.47
CA GLU A 65 9.99 6.76 -8.47
C GLU A 65 10.18 8.27 -8.26
N GLY A 66 11.42 8.76 -8.10
CA GLY A 66 11.72 10.18 -7.88
C GLY A 66 11.92 10.57 -6.40
N GLY A 67 12.16 9.61 -5.52
CA GLY A 67 12.51 9.84 -4.12
C GLY A 67 11.30 10.02 -3.19
N GLY A 68 11.58 10.42 -1.94
CA GLY A 68 10.56 10.53 -0.89
C GLY A 68 9.42 11.49 -1.23
N SER A 69 9.70 12.61 -1.90
CA SER A 69 8.68 13.60 -2.30
C SER A 69 7.65 13.07 -3.30
N ALA A 70 7.99 12.04 -4.08
CA ALA A 70 7.07 11.44 -5.04
C ALA A 70 6.20 10.32 -4.44
N ILE A 71 6.63 9.76 -3.30
CA ILE A 71 6.01 8.59 -2.67
C ILE A 71 5.23 8.96 -1.39
N LEU A 72 5.73 9.90 -0.59
CA LEU A 72 5.07 10.37 0.62
C LEU A 72 3.91 11.30 0.26
N HIS A 73 2.78 11.14 0.94
CA HIS A 73 1.63 12.01 0.76
C HIS A 73 1.99 13.46 1.07
N ASP A 74 1.71 14.37 0.13
CA ASP A 74 2.13 15.78 0.17
C ASP A 74 3.62 16.01 0.53
N GLY A 75 4.46 15.02 0.24
CA GLY A 75 5.90 15.07 0.42
C GLY A 75 6.41 14.98 1.88
N PRO A 76 7.74 14.92 2.05
CA PRO A 76 8.40 14.65 3.33
C PRO A 76 8.26 15.77 4.39
N THR A 77 7.82 16.96 3.97
CA THR A 77 7.58 18.07 4.90
C THR A 77 6.31 17.86 5.71
N ARG A 78 5.30 17.17 5.15
CA ARG A 78 4.01 16.89 5.77
C ARG A 78 3.89 15.46 6.27
N THR A 79 4.38 14.48 5.50
CA THR A 79 4.28 13.06 5.84
C THR A 79 5.67 12.46 6.01
N ARG A 80 5.94 11.86 7.17
CA ARG A 80 7.26 11.34 7.51
C ARG A 80 7.44 9.87 7.17
N GLU A 81 6.35 9.13 7.13
CA GLU A 81 6.35 7.70 6.92
C GLU A 81 5.09 7.23 6.19
N ILE A 82 5.17 6.02 5.67
CA ILE A 82 4.02 5.29 5.15
C ILE A 82 3.73 4.20 6.16
N GLU A 83 2.51 4.19 6.68
CA GLU A 83 2.02 3.11 7.52
C GLU A 83 1.15 2.19 6.69
N CYS A 84 1.24 0.89 6.94
CA CYS A 84 0.28 -0.06 6.44
C CYS A 84 -0.02 -1.16 7.46
N VAL A 85 -1.25 -1.65 7.42
CA VAL A 85 -1.65 -2.85 8.16
C VAL A 85 -2.34 -3.81 7.19
N LEU A 86 -1.95 -5.08 7.22
CA LEU A 86 -2.48 -6.14 6.36
C LEU A 86 -3.17 -7.19 7.22
N SER A 87 -4.48 -7.39 7.04
CA SER A 87 -5.18 -8.52 7.66
C SER A 87 -5.28 -9.67 6.65
N LEU A 88 -4.57 -10.77 6.92
CA LEU A 88 -4.50 -11.96 6.08
C LEU A 88 -5.27 -13.12 6.72
N ARG A 89 -6.26 -13.67 5.99
CA ARG A 89 -6.92 -14.93 6.36
C ARG A 89 -6.12 -16.11 5.81
N THR A 90 -5.66 -16.97 6.71
CA THR A 90 -4.96 -18.23 6.42
C THR A 90 -5.71 -19.41 7.03
N GLU A 91 -5.19 -20.63 6.89
CA GLU A 91 -5.75 -21.81 7.58
C GLU A 91 -5.65 -21.72 9.10
N ALA A 92 -4.67 -20.98 9.62
CA ALA A 92 -4.47 -20.77 11.06
C ALA A 92 -5.38 -19.67 11.65
N GLY A 93 -6.13 -18.95 10.82
CA GLY A 93 -7.01 -17.86 11.25
C GLY A 93 -6.68 -16.51 10.60
N LEU A 94 -7.08 -15.43 11.25
CA LEU A 94 -6.81 -14.06 10.82
C LEU A 94 -5.50 -13.58 11.46
N ASN A 95 -4.58 -13.08 10.64
CA ASN A 95 -3.28 -12.56 11.07
C ASN A 95 -3.16 -11.10 10.65
N GLU A 96 -2.59 -10.26 11.51
CA GLU A 96 -2.32 -8.85 11.21
C GLU A 96 -0.80 -8.63 11.16
N TYR A 97 -0.37 -7.84 10.17
CA TYR A 97 1.02 -7.46 9.92
C TYR A 97 1.11 -5.96 9.71
#